data_AF-A0A836CAV1-F1
#
_entry.id   AF-A0A836CAV1-F1
#
_cell.length_a   1.000
_cell.length_b   1.000
_cell.length_c   1.000
_cell.angle_alpha   90.00
_cell.angle_beta   90.00
_cell.angle_gamma   90.00
#
_symmetry.space_group_name_H-M   'P 1'
#
loop_
_entity.id
_entity.type
_entity.pdbx_description
1 polymer ?
#
loop_
_entity_poly.entity_id
_entity_poly.type
_entity_poly.pdbx_seq_one_letter_code
_entity_poly.pdbx_strand_id
1 'polypeptide(L)'
;MTIASPKLCCRFAKESALRKASGLSTLWVNPFKSAVPFLGYYDLSVLVEALQTRGVRVSAHVAWNPAHPDLCAQELTEVDLEHCVGLIINCRDPSMVWRPRHWLAVARIADGTFVNCDSKLLEPQRVGGGAQLLPWLLEDLRSRDGQAFFMSGAADEEGGQR
;
A
#
# COMPACT_ATOMS: atom_id res chain seq x y z
N MET A 1 7.11 -33.73 1.79
CA MET A 1 7.12 -32.67 0.75
C MET A 1 7.16 -31.34 1.47
N THR A 2 8.34 -30.73 1.50
CA THR A 2 8.62 -29.54 2.31
C THR A 2 8.28 -28.30 1.49
N ILE A 3 7.20 -27.61 1.85
CA ILE A 3 6.86 -26.32 1.26
C ILE A 3 7.84 -25.31 1.87
N ALA A 4 8.85 -24.92 1.09
CA ALA A 4 9.76 -23.85 1.45
C ALA A 4 8.96 -22.54 1.55
N SER A 5 8.85 -21.99 2.76
CA SER A 5 8.28 -20.66 2.98
C SER A 5 9.13 -19.63 2.21
N PRO A 6 8.58 -18.89 1.24
CA PRO A 6 9.27 -17.73 0.73
C PRO A 6 9.16 -16.67 1.82
N LYS A 7 10.23 -16.50 2.60
CA LYS A 7 10.42 -15.29 3.40
C LYS A 7 10.43 -14.13 2.42
N LEU A 8 9.28 -13.49 2.24
CA LEU A 8 9.12 -12.23 1.52
C LEU A 8 9.81 -11.15 2.37
N CYS A 9 11.14 -11.17 2.36
CA CYS A 9 11.96 -10.19 3.05
C CYS A 9 11.84 -8.88 2.26
N CYS A 10 11.06 -7.94 2.78
CA CYS A 10 10.95 -6.58 2.26
C CYS A 10 12.34 -5.92 2.26
N ARG A 11 13.11 -6.09 1.18
CA ARG A 11 14.40 -5.43 0.99
C ARG A 11 14.14 -3.98 0.60
N PHE A 12 14.01 -3.07 1.55
CA PHE A 12 14.03 -1.63 1.26
C PHE A 12 15.33 -1.02 1.78
N ALA A 13 15.90 -0.09 1.01
CA ALA A 13 17.03 0.71 1.47
C ALA A 13 16.60 1.60 2.64
N LYS A 14 17.53 1.93 3.53
CA LYS A 14 17.26 2.89 4.62
C LYS A 14 16.77 4.22 4.04
N GLU A 15 15.78 4.85 4.69
CA GLU A 15 15.15 6.11 4.24
C GLU A 15 16.14 7.19 3.82
N SER A 16 17.22 7.35 4.59
CA SER A 16 18.25 8.36 4.34
C SER A 16 19.02 8.14 3.04
N ALA A 17 19.14 6.90 2.58
CA ALA A 17 19.71 6.59 1.27
C ALA A 17 18.72 6.90 0.15
N LEU A 18 17.44 6.57 0.37
CA LEU A 18 16.38 6.80 -0.61
C LEU A 18 16.17 8.29 -0.88
N ARG A 19 16.07 9.11 0.17
CA ARG A 19 15.91 10.58 0.07
C ARG A 19 17.07 11.27 -0.66
N LYS A 20 18.28 10.75 -0.51
CA LYS A 20 19.47 11.27 -1.23
C LYS A 20 19.43 10.89 -2.70
N ALA A 21 19.01 9.67 -3.01
CA ALA A 21 18.92 9.18 -4.38
C ALA A 21 17.78 9.84 -5.17
N SER A 22 16.64 10.11 -4.54
CA SER A 22 15.46 10.70 -5.19
C SER A 22 15.39 12.23 -5.14
N GLY A 23 16.37 12.90 -4.52
CA GLY A 23 16.33 14.36 -4.36
C GLY A 23 15.25 14.86 -3.41
N LEU A 24 14.43 13.99 -2.79
CA LEU A 24 13.42 14.37 -1.79
C LEU A 24 14.00 15.13 -0.59
N SER A 25 15.31 15.03 -0.36
CA SER A 25 16.02 15.77 0.70
C SER A 25 16.06 17.29 0.50
N THR A 26 15.83 17.81 -0.72
CA THR A 26 15.87 19.26 -1.00
C THR A 26 14.54 19.98 -0.81
N LEU A 27 13.43 19.26 -0.58
CA LEU A 27 12.13 19.86 -0.28
C LEU A 27 12.11 20.37 1.18
N TRP A 28 12.14 21.70 1.34
CA TRP A 28 12.19 22.35 2.65
C TRP A 28 10.89 22.16 3.45
N VAL A 29 9.76 21.98 2.74
CA VAL A 29 8.45 21.61 3.29
C VAL A 29 7.96 20.41 2.50
N ASN A 30 7.88 19.24 3.14
CA ASN A 30 7.18 18.10 2.59
C ASN A 30 5.76 18.12 3.18
N PRO A 31 4.71 18.39 2.37
CA PRO A 31 3.33 18.48 2.85
C PRO A 31 2.78 17.17 3.43
N PHE A 32 3.43 16.03 3.16
CA PHE A 32 3.04 14.72 3.68
C PHE A 32 3.87 14.28 4.91
N LYS A 33 4.84 15.09 5.32
CA LYS A 33 5.77 14.76 6.41
C LYS A 33 5.05 14.86 7.75
N SER A 34 5.14 13.79 8.53
CA SER A 34 4.83 13.85 9.96
C SER A 34 5.75 14.88 10.60
N ALA A 35 5.19 15.98 11.12
CA ALA A 35 5.93 17.09 11.72
C ALA A 35 6.68 16.70 13.01
N VAL A 36 6.51 15.46 13.49
CA VAL A 36 7.07 14.97 14.75
C VAL A 36 8.34 14.16 14.47
N PRO A 37 9.54 14.65 14.86
CA PRO A 37 10.77 13.87 14.77
C PRO A 37 10.72 12.64 15.71
N PHE A 38 11.43 11.57 15.35
CA PHE A 38 11.66 10.32 16.12
C PHE A 38 10.58 9.22 16.13
N LEU A 39 9.40 9.37 15.50
CA LEU A 39 8.37 8.31 15.54
C LEU A 39 8.38 7.28 14.38
N GLY A 40 9.32 7.35 13.43
CA GLY A 40 9.44 6.30 12.41
C GLY A 40 8.22 6.14 11.48
N TYR A 41 7.30 7.11 11.45
CA TYR A 41 6.23 7.16 10.47
C TYR A 41 6.84 7.48 9.11
N TYR A 42 7.10 6.45 8.32
CA TYR A 42 7.44 6.63 6.91
C TYR A 42 6.32 7.40 6.22
N ASP A 43 6.71 8.46 5.54
CA ASP A 43 5.84 9.25 4.68
C ASP A 43 5.50 8.43 3.43
N LEU A 44 4.27 8.54 2.93
CA LEU A 44 3.86 7.90 1.68
C LEU A 44 4.83 8.20 0.54
N SER A 45 5.38 9.42 0.46
CA SER A 45 6.35 9.79 -0.56
C SER A 45 7.58 8.89 -0.54
N VAL A 46 8.07 8.50 0.63
CA VAL A 46 9.22 7.57 0.72
C VAL A 46 8.86 6.19 0.17
N LEU A 47 7.64 5.72 0.43
CA LEU A 47 7.15 4.45 -0.11
C LEU A 47 6.99 4.52 -1.63
N VAL A 48 6.37 5.59 -2.15
CA VAL A 48 6.17 5.81 -3.58
C VAL A 48 7.50 5.86 -4.32
N GLU A 49 8.49 6.61 -3.81
CA GLU A 49 9.83 6.66 -4.40
C GLU A 49 10.50 5.28 -4.39
N ALA A 50 10.37 4.52 -3.29
CA ALA A 50 10.97 3.21 -3.20
C ALA A 50 10.35 2.21 -4.18
N LEU A 51 9.04 2.33 -4.42
CA LEU A 51 8.32 1.56 -5.44
C LEU A 51 8.73 1.97 -6.85
N GLN A 52 8.89 3.28 -7.10
CA GLN A 52 9.33 3.80 -8.39
C GLN A 52 10.73 3.29 -8.78
N THR A 53 11.67 3.18 -7.82
CA THR A 53 12.99 2.55 -8.10
C THR A 53 12.90 1.09 -8.56
N ARG A 54 11.73 0.46 -8.39
CA ARG A 54 11.42 -0.92 -8.80
C ARG A 54 10.46 -0.99 -9.99
N GLY A 55 10.17 0.14 -10.65
CA GLY A 55 9.21 0.19 -11.75
C GLY A 55 7.75 0.01 -11.33
N VAL A 56 7.44 0.14 -10.04
CA VAL A 56 6.06 0.08 -9.53
C VAL A 56 5.54 1.49 -9.32
N ARG A 57 4.31 1.76 -9.73
CA ARG A 57 3.67 3.08 -9.61
C ARG A 57 2.37 2.96 -8.80
N VAL A 58 1.95 4.06 -8.19
CA VAL A 58 0.62 4.16 -7.59
C VAL A 58 -0.37 4.48 -8.70
N SER A 59 -1.35 3.60 -8.92
CA SER A 59 -2.38 3.74 -9.96
C SER A 59 -3.65 4.42 -9.46
N ALA A 60 -4.03 4.16 -8.22
CA ALA A 60 -5.23 4.72 -7.61
C ALA A 60 -5.02 5.01 -6.11
N HIS A 61 -5.75 6.00 -5.62
CA HIS A 61 -5.83 6.35 -4.20
C HIS A 61 -7.30 6.43 -3.82
N VAL A 62 -7.69 5.70 -2.79
CA VAL A 62 -9.04 5.72 -2.23
C VAL A 62 -8.94 6.05 -0.75
N ALA A 63 -9.77 6.99 -0.29
CA ALA A 63 -9.81 7.39 1.11
C ALA A 63 -11.23 7.26 1.67
N TRP A 64 -11.34 6.72 2.88
CA TRP A 64 -12.62 6.71 3.57
C TRP A 64 -13.03 8.14 3.93
N ASN A 65 -14.28 8.50 3.59
CA ASN A 65 -14.89 9.76 3.98
C ASN A 65 -16.27 9.51 4.60
N PRO A 66 -16.44 9.72 5.92
CA PRO A 66 -17.73 9.54 6.59
C PRO A 66 -18.86 10.40 6.03
N ALA A 67 -18.57 11.55 5.43
CA ALA A 67 -19.58 12.43 4.84
C ALA A 67 -20.08 11.92 3.48
N HIS A 68 -19.29 11.10 2.80
CA HIS A 68 -19.57 10.59 1.45
C HIS A 68 -19.14 9.12 1.31
N PRO A 69 -19.78 8.19 2.06
CA PRO A 69 -19.41 6.78 2.05
C PRO A 69 -19.58 6.12 0.67
N ASP A 70 -20.58 6.56 -0.10
CA ASP A 70 -20.88 6.03 -1.44
C ASP A 70 -19.76 6.33 -2.45
N LEU A 71 -19.07 7.46 -2.32
CA LEU A 71 -17.95 7.81 -3.19
C LEU A 71 -16.78 6.83 -3.02
N CYS A 72 -16.49 6.41 -1.78
CA CYS A 72 -15.43 5.43 -1.52
C CYS A 72 -15.76 4.08 -2.18
N ALA A 73 -17.01 3.62 -2.11
CA ALA A 73 -17.44 2.39 -2.76
C ALA A 73 -17.40 2.48 -4.30
N GLN A 74 -17.76 3.64 -4.85
CA GLN A 74 -17.67 3.90 -6.30
C GLN A 74 -16.20 3.89 -6.76
N GLU A 75 -15.33 4.65 -6.10
CA GLU A 75 -13.90 4.72 -6.44
C GLU A 75 -13.24 3.34 -6.40
N LEU A 76 -13.58 2.49 -5.41
CA LEU A 76 -13.08 1.11 -5.33
C LEU A 76 -13.50 0.25 -6.52
N THR A 77 -14.68 0.48 -7.08
CA THR A 77 -15.20 -0.29 -8.22
C THR A 77 -14.52 0.10 -9.53
N GLU A 78 -13.99 1.33 -9.62
CA GLU A 78 -13.29 1.86 -10.80
C GLU A 78 -11.80 1.47 -10.83
N VAL A 79 -11.28 0.84 -9.77
CA VAL A 79 -9.87 0.42 -9.70
C VAL A 79 -9.58 -0.78 -10.61
N ASP A 80 -8.54 -0.65 -11.43
CA ASP A 80 -7.98 -1.76 -12.20
C ASP A 80 -7.23 -2.74 -11.28
N LEU A 81 -7.90 -3.85 -10.94
CA LEU A 81 -7.31 -4.95 -10.18
C LEU A 81 -6.52 -5.94 -11.05
N GLU A 82 -6.66 -5.88 -12.38
CA GLU A 82 -6.00 -6.81 -13.30
C GLU A 82 -4.49 -6.56 -13.37
N HIS A 83 -4.08 -5.28 -13.43
CA HIS A 83 -2.68 -4.88 -13.40
C HIS A 83 -2.17 -4.53 -11.99
N CYS A 84 -3.04 -4.68 -10.98
CA CYS A 84 -2.67 -4.44 -9.59
C CYS A 84 -1.72 -5.53 -9.08
N VAL A 85 -0.55 -5.12 -8.59
CA VAL A 85 0.45 -6.00 -7.95
C VAL A 85 0.28 -6.06 -6.44
N GLY A 86 -0.46 -5.11 -5.88
CA GLY A 86 -0.77 -5.02 -4.46
C GLY A 86 -1.24 -3.63 -4.08
N LEU A 87 -1.44 -3.43 -2.79
CA LEU A 87 -1.90 -2.17 -2.23
C LEU A 87 -1.28 -1.91 -0.86
N ILE A 88 -1.08 -0.63 -0.56
CA ILE A 88 -0.59 -0.13 0.72
C ILE A 88 -1.75 0.58 1.39
N ILE A 89 -2.02 0.25 2.66
CA ILE A 89 -3.12 0.84 3.41
C ILE A 89 -2.55 1.59 4.60
N ASN A 90 -2.97 2.85 4.76
CA ASN A 90 -2.76 3.65 5.96
C ASN A 90 -4.07 3.70 6.74
N CYS A 91 -4.06 3.22 7.98
CA CYS A 91 -5.25 3.11 8.79
C CYS A 91 -4.95 3.36 10.27
N ARG A 92 -5.96 3.69 11.05
CA ARG A 92 -5.81 3.80 12.51
C ARG A 92 -5.87 2.42 13.14
N ASP A 93 -5.01 2.21 14.13
CA ASP A 93 -5.07 1.00 14.94
C ASP A 93 -6.19 1.10 15.99
N PRO A 94 -7.27 0.30 15.92
CA PRO A 94 -8.31 0.30 16.94
C PRO A 94 -7.87 -0.31 18.29
N SER A 95 -6.80 -1.12 18.31
CA SER A 95 -6.32 -1.80 19.52
C SER A 95 -5.54 -0.89 20.49
N MET A 96 -5.17 0.31 20.05
CA MET A 96 -4.41 1.27 20.84
C MET A 96 -5.27 2.49 21.22
N VAL A 97 -5.17 2.94 22.48
CA VAL A 97 -5.93 4.09 23.02
C VAL A 97 -5.75 5.36 22.17
N TRP A 98 -4.53 5.61 21.71
CA TRP A 98 -4.19 6.78 20.89
C TRP A 98 -4.48 6.61 19.39
N ARG A 99 -4.94 5.41 19.00
CA ARG A 99 -5.26 5.00 17.63
C ARG A 99 -4.26 5.54 16.60
N PRO A 100 -2.95 5.27 16.77
CA PRO A 100 -1.94 5.77 15.85
C PRO A 100 -2.17 5.20 14.46
N ARG A 101 -1.69 5.93 13.46
CA ARG A 101 -1.69 5.45 12.08
C ARG A 101 -0.65 4.37 11.89
N HIS A 102 -0.99 3.40 11.07
CA HIS A 102 -0.23 2.19 10.80
C HIS A 102 -0.31 1.88 9.31
N TRP A 103 0.83 1.49 8.75
CA TRP A 103 0.96 1.08 7.37
C TRP A 103 0.93 -0.44 7.28
N LEU A 104 0.07 -0.98 6.45
CA LEU A 104 0.07 -2.39 6.10
C LEU A 104 0.05 -2.57 4.59
N ALA A 105 0.51 -3.73 4.15
CA ALA A 105 0.54 -4.09 2.74
C ALA A 105 -0.39 -5.28 2.50
N VAL A 106 -1.10 -5.24 1.39
CA VAL A 106 -1.78 -6.40 0.82
C VAL A 106 -1.12 -6.70 -0.51
N ALA A 107 -0.55 -7.89 -0.66
CA ALA A 107 0.16 -8.29 -1.86
C ALA A 107 -0.71 -9.22 -2.70
N ARG A 108 -0.62 -9.08 -4.04
CA ARG A 108 -1.17 -10.07 -4.96
C ARG A 108 -0.10 -11.14 -5.21
N ILE A 109 -0.46 -12.40 -4.99
CA ILE A 109 0.42 -13.54 -5.24
C ILE A 109 0.13 -14.14 -6.64
N ALA A 110 0.99 -15.05 -7.10
CA ALA A 110 1.00 -15.55 -8.48
C ALA A 110 -0.32 -16.19 -8.95
N ASP A 111 -1.15 -16.72 -8.05
CA ASP A 111 -2.46 -17.29 -8.37
C ASP A 111 -3.59 -16.23 -8.47
N GLY A 112 -3.24 -14.94 -8.38
CA GLY A 112 -4.15 -13.81 -8.43
C GLY A 112 -4.82 -13.48 -7.08
N THR A 113 -4.52 -14.23 -6.02
CA THR A 113 -5.05 -13.99 -4.68
C THR A 113 -4.36 -12.81 -4.01
N PHE A 114 -5.14 -12.01 -3.28
CA PHE A 114 -4.66 -10.97 -2.37
C PHE A 114 -4.49 -11.53 -0.96
N VAL A 115 -3.35 -11.18 -0.35
CA VAL A 115 -2.96 -11.62 1.00
C VAL A 115 -2.61 -10.39 1.83
N ASN A 116 -3.21 -10.28 3.00
CA ASN A 116 -2.89 -9.27 4.00
C ASN A 116 -1.56 -9.63 4.69
N CYS A 117 -0.58 -8.75 4.56
CA CYS A 117 0.76 -8.87 5.10
C CYS A 117 1.00 -7.86 6.24
N ASP A 118 -0.05 -7.51 7.00
CA ASP A 118 0.08 -6.66 8.19
C ASP A 118 1.09 -7.26 9.17
N SER A 119 2.06 -6.44 9.60
CA SER A 119 3.12 -6.81 10.54
C SER A 119 2.61 -7.20 11.93
N LYS A 120 1.35 -6.87 12.26
CA LYS A 120 0.69 -7.27 13.51
C LYS A 120 0.11 -8.68 13.46
N LEU A 121 -0.03 -9.25 12.28
CA LEU A 121 -0.46 -10.64 12.12
C LEU A 121 0.71 -11.58 12.41
N LEU A 122 0.42 -12.72 13.04
CA LEU A 122 1.41 -13.79 13.23
C LEU A 122 1.83 -14.41 11.89
N GLU A 123 0.90 -14.43 10.93
CA GLU A 123 1.11 -14.97 9.59
C GLU A 123 0.25 -14.20 8.56
N PRO A 124 0.66 -14.16 7.28
CA PRO A 124 -0.11 -13.51 6.24
C PRO A 124 -1.50 -14.13 6.09
N GLN A 125 -2.54 -13.30 6.05
CA GLN A 125 -3.93 -13.76 5.97
C GLN A 125 -4.49 -13.65 4.56
N ARG A 126 -5.07 -14.74 4.06
CA ARG A 126 -5.69 -14.76 2.73
C ARG A 126 -6.97 -13.90 2.75
N VAL A 127 -7.04 -12.92 1.85
CA VAL A 127 -8.26 -12.11 1.63
C VAL A 127 -9.12 -12.75 0.54
N GLY A 128 -8.52 -13.12 -0.60
CA GLY A 128 -9.23 -13.73 -1.73
C GLY A 128 -8.87 -13.07 -3.07
N GLY A 129 -9.71 -13.23 -4.09
CA GLY A 129 -9.56 -12.53 -5.37
C GLY A 129 -10.18 -11.13 -5.32
N GLY A 130 -10.28 -10.46 -6.48
CA GLY A 130 -10.83 -9.10 -6.57
C GLY A 130 -12.25 -8.97 -6.02
N ALA A 131 -13.10 -9.97 -6.26
CA ALA A 131 -14.49 -9.99 -5.76
C ALA A 131 -14.60 -10.03 -4.23
N GLN A 132 -13.63 -10.64 -3.54
CA GLN A 132 -13.56 -10.66 -2.08
C GLN A 132 -12.77 -9.46 -1.52
N LEU A 133 -11.80 -8.97 -2.29
CA LEU A 133 -10.93 -7.86 -1.89
C LEU A 133 -11.73 -6.57 -1.69
N LEU A 134 -12.56 -6.16 -2.65
CA LEU A 134 -13.22 -4.84 -2.59
C LEU A 134 -14.18 -4.71 -1.38
N PRO A 135 -15.06 -5.69 -1.09
CA PRO A 135 -15.92 -5.62 0.10
C PRO A 135 -15.11 -5.66 1.40
N TRP A 136 -14.06 -6.49 1.46
CA TRP A 136 -13.16 -6.55 2.61
C TRP A 136 -12.48 -5.21 2.84
N LEU A 137 -11.96 -4.59 1.77
CA LEU A 137 -11.26 -3.32 1.83
C LEU A 137 -12.19 -2.17 2.23
N LEU A 138 -13.42 -2.12 1.69
CA LEU A 138 -14.39 -1.09 2.06
C LEU A 138 -14.70 -1.13 3.57
N GLU A 139 -14.95 -2.32 4.11
CA GLU A 139 -15.20 -2.50 5.55
C GLU A 139 -13.99 -2.08 6.38
N ASP A 140 -12.81 -2.43 5.90
CA ASP A 140 -11.55 -2.14 6.54
C ASP A 140 -11.25 -0.63 6.62
N LEU A 141 -11.41 0.07 5.48
CA LEU A 141 -11.24 1.52 5.41
C LEU A 141 -12.27 2.25 6.28
N ARG A 142 -13.52 1.78 6.29
CA ARG A 142 -14.60 2.32 7.13
C ARG A 142 -14.31 2.19 8.61
N SER A 143 -13.96 0.99 9.06
CA SER A 143 -13.76 0.70 10.49
C SER A 143 -12.52 1.38 11.07
N ARG A 144 -11.50 1.61 10.23
CA ARG A 144 -10.20 2.11 10.66
C ARG A 144 -9.84 3.53 10.19
N ASP A 145 -10.78 4.27 9.61
CA ASP A 145 -10.52 5.62 9.05
C ASP A 145 -9.31 5.58 8.09
N GLY A 146 -9.41 4.67 7.12
CA GLY A 146 -8.31 4.22 6.30
C GLY A 146 -8.18 4.90 4.94
N GLN A 147 -7.00 4.75 4.34
CA GLN A 147 -6.69 5.16 2.97
C GLN A 147 -5.92 4.01 2.28
N ALA A 148 -6.31 3.67 1.06
CA ALA A 148 -5.69 2.63 0.25
C ALA A 148 -4.99 3.25 -0.97
N PHE A 149 -3.77 2.81 -1.23
CA PHE A 149 -2.98 3.15 -2.40
C PHE A 149 -2.75 1.89 -3.21
N PHE A 150 -3.33 1.85 -4.40
CA PHE A 150 -3.18 0.71 -5.30
C PHE A 150 -1.90 0.87 -6.11
N MET A 151 -1.16 -0.22 -6.23
CA MET A 151 0.09 -0.27 -6.96
C MET A 151 -0.09 -1.08 -8.23
N SER A 152 0.32 -0.53 -9.35
CA SER A 152 0.46 -1.24 -10.61
C SER A 152 1.95 -1.47 -10.90
N GLY A 153 2.27 -2.65 -11.41
CA GLY A 153 3.56 -2.86 -12.05
C GLY A 153 3.65 -2.01 -13.31
N ALA A 154 4.86 -1.61 -13.71
CA ALA A 154 5.05 -1.25 -15.10
C ALA A 154 4.56 -2.44 -15.93
N ALA A 155 3.52 -2.23 -16.74
CA ALA A 155 3.24 -3.15 -17.82
C ALA A 155 4.56 -3.26 -18.59
N ASP A 156 5.06 -4.47 -18.77
CA ASP A 156 6.15 -4.67 -19.71
C ASP A 156 5.73 -3.97 -21.01
N GLU A 157 6.49 -2.97 -21.44
CA GLU A 157 6.42 -2.42 -22.80
C GLU A 157 6.92 -3.51 -23.76
N GLU A 158 6.23 -4.65 -23.83
CA GLU A 158 6.40 -5.64 -24.87
C GLU A 158 5.40 -5.32 -25.99
N GLY A 159 5.87 -4.54 -26.98
CA GLY A 159 5.34 -4.63 -28.34
C GLY A 159 5.29 -3.34 -29.16
N GLY A 160 6.36 -3.08 -29.92
CA GLY A 160 6.32 -2.23 -31.12
C GLY A 160 7.55 -1.33 -31.26
N GLN A 161 8.39 -1.39 -32.29
CA GLN A 161 8.56 -2.27 -33.44
C GLN A 161 9.98 -2.01 -33.98
N ARG A 162 10.49 -2.95 -34.78
CA ARG A 162 11.82 -2.98 -35.39
C ARG A 162 12.21 -1.73 -36.17
#